data_AF-A0A449A4H9-F1
#
_entry.id   AF-A0A449A4H9-F1
#
_cell.length_a   1.000
_cell.length_b   1.000
_cell.length_c   1.000
_cell.angle_alpha   90.00
_cell.angle_beta   90.00
_cell.angle_gamma   90.00
#
_symmetry.space_group_name_H-M   'P 1'
#
loop_
_entity.id
_entity.type
_entity.pdbx_description
1 polymer ?
#
loop_
_entity_poly.entity_id
_entity_poly.type
_entity_poly.pdbx_seq_one_letter_code
_entity_poly.pdbx_strand_id
1 'polypeptide(L)'
;MFDLIKNSYDSFGDNFDFNKNKKWNLITSSKFEEINFHLPQIFLYTDYNIAKAKWNFIIHNSEYFRLWYFAFAPIFSIPLYQHNKTFEYIYDIKHNDNYSYFEHESIMNDLKDKIFKKSSTKVNKIIKTKFISSKDKYTDIIEATSYGYKLEKAIEYVTRKAGNGKYYDVEIEWDKFTPIVETVKLEITELEHYKKNNNIQTKISNILIAKNFVVKIL
;
A
#
# COMPACT_ATOMS: atom_id res chain seq x y z
N MET A 1 24.08 -19.07 10.58
CA MET A 1 24.58 -17.74 10.15
C MET A 1 26.07 -17.79 9.82
N PHE A 2 26.92 -18.17 10.78
CA PHE A 2 28.37 -18.26 10.58
C PHE A 2 28.76 -19.24 9.47
N ASP A 3 28.08 -20.38 9.38
CA ASP A 3 28.32 -21.37 8.32
C ASP A 3 27.92 -20.86 6.92
N LEU A 4 26.93 -19.96 6.84
CA LEU A 4 26.50 -19.30 5.59
C LEU A 4 27.51 -18.26 5.12
N ILE A 5 28.10 -17.51 6.06
CA ILE A 5 29.14 -16.50 5.75
C ILE A 5 30.45 -17.18 5.31
N LYS A 6 30.74 -18.39 5.83
CA LYS A 6 31.94 -19.16 5.49
C LYS A 6 31.84 -19.94 4.19
N ASN A 7 30.63 -20.20 3.68
CA ASN A 7 30.43 -21.00 2.49
C ASN A 7 30.70 -20.16 1.23
N SER A 8 31.85 -20.35 0.58
CA SER A 8 32.24 -19.62 -0.63
C SER A 8 31.52 -20.07 -1.91
N TYR A 9 30.80 -21.20 -1.89
CA TYR A 9 30.14 -21.77 -3.07
C TYR A 9 28.69 -21.28 -3.22
N ASP A 10 27.95 -21.21 -2.11
CA ASP A 10 26.58 -20.67 -2.04
C ASP A 10 26.52 -19.32 -1.30
N SER A 11 27.65 -18.60 -1.19
CA SER A 11 27.66 -17.26 -0.59
C SER A 11 26.94 -16.25 -1.47
N PHE A 12 26.09 -15.44 -0.86
CA PHE A 12 25.43 -14.32 -1.51
C PHE A 12 26.36 -13.13 -1.82
N GLY A 13 27.61 -13.20 -1.35
CA GLY A 13 28.61 -12.16 -1.46
C GLY A 13 28.41 -10.99 -0.49
N ASP A 14 29.30 -10.01 -0.57
CA ASP A 14 29.23 -8.73 0.16
C ASP A 14 28.41 -7.70 -0.62
N ASN A 15 27.17 -8.05 -0.93
CA ASN A 15 26.28 -7.26 -1.80
C ASN A 15 25.30 -6.40 -1.01
N PHE A 16 25.65 -5.99 0.21
CA PHE A 16 24.81 -5.14 1.04
C PHE A 16 25.63 -4.03 1.69
N ASP A 17 25.00 -2.88 1.90
CA ASP A 17 25.52 -1.79 2.71
C ASP A 17 24.59 -1.61 3.91
N PHE A 18 25.18 -1.41 5.09
CA PHE A 18 24.47 -1.20 6.35
C PHE A 18 24.88 0.15 6.92
N ASN A 19 23.99 1.13 6.83
CA ASN A 19 24.21 2.48 7.33
C ASN A 19 23.29 2.80 8.51
N LYS A 20 23.89 3.17 9.65
CA LYS A 20 23.15 3.61 10.83
C LYS A 20 23.09 5.13 10.89
N ASN A 21 21.90 5.68 10.65
CA ASN A 21 21.63 7.11 10.80
C ASN A 21 20.73 7.37 12.02
N LYS A 22 21.34 7.81 13.13
CA LYS A 22 20.65 8.04 14.42
C LYS A 22 19.90 6.79 14.89
N LYS A 23 18.56 6.83 14.88
CA LYS A 23 17.67 5.74 15.29
C LYS A 23 17.30 4.81 14.12
N TRP A 24 17.67 5.17 12.89
CA TRP A 24 17.36 4.38 11.69
C TRP A 24 18.55 3.52 11.32
N ASN A 25 18.27 2.27 10.97
CA ASN A 25 19.24 1.37 10.37
C ASN A 25 18.75 1.14 8.93
N LEU A 26 19.53 1.61 7.97
CA LEU A 26 19.26 1.47 6.56
C LEU A 26 20.11 0.33 6.01
N ILE A 27 19.45 -0.61 5.33
CA ILE A 27 20.11 -1.71 4.64
C ILE A 27 19.75 -1.61 3.19
N THR A 28 20.77 -1.54 2.35
CA THR A 28 20.60 -1.49 0.90
C THR A 28 21.35 -2.65 0.29
N SER A 29 20.73 -3.33 -0.66
CA SER A 29 21.35 -4.37 -1.45
C SER A 29 20.96 -4.19 -2.90
N SER A 30 21.94 -4.26 -3.80
CA SER A 30 21.71 -4.25 -5.25
C SER A 30 20.85 -5.43 -5.69
N LYS A 31 20.79 -6.49 -4.89
CA LYS A 31 19.99 -7.70 -5.15
C LYS A 31 18.49 -7.47 -5.10
N PHE A 32 18.02 -6.41 -4.44
CA PHE A 32 16.60 -6.06 -4.48
C PHE A 32 16.15 -5.52 -5.84
N GLU A 33 17.06 -4.94 -6.61
CA GLU A 33 16.75 -4.46 -7.97
C GLU A 33 16.52 -5.62 -8.95
N GLU A 34 17.05 -6.80 -8.65
CA GLU A 34 16.81 -8.03 -9.42
C GLU A 34 15.38 -8.57 -9.21
N ILE A 35 14.70 -8.17 -8.13
CA ILE A 35 13.32 -8.60 -7.82
C ILE A 35 12.34 -7.67 -8.51
N ASN A 36 11.67 -8.16 -9.54
CA ASN A 36 10.58 -7.43 -10.18
C ASN A 36 9.24 -7.74 -9.49
N PHE A 37 8.86 -6.85 -8.57
CA PHE A 37 7.59 -6.90 -7.83
C PHE A 37 6.34 -6.65 -8.69
N HIS A 38 6.52 -6.18 -9.93
CA HIS A 38 5.44 -5.79 -10.83
C HIS A 38 5.18 -6.80 -11.94
N LEU A 39 5.95 -7.89 -12.03
CA LEU A 39 5.72 -8.92 -13.03
C LEU A 39 4.37 -9.61 -12.78
N PRO A 40 3.43 -9.57 -13.75
CA PRO A 40 2.18 -10.28 -13.61
C PRO A 40 2.48 -11.78 -13.53
N GLN A 41 1.88 -12.43 -12.53
CA GLN A 41 2.01 -13.85 -12.22
C GLN A 41 1.80 -14.76 -13.45
N ILE A 42 1.00 -14.29 -14.41
CA ILE A 42 0.74 -14.95 -15.70
C ILE A 42 2.04 -15.17 -16.50
N PHE A 43 2.93 -14.17 -16.59
CA PHE A 43 4.12 -14.23 -17.46
C PHE A 43 5.20 -15.17 -16.94
N LEU A 44 5.18 -15.50 -15.64
CA LEU A 44 6.20 -16.32 -15.01
C LEU A 44 5.86 -17.82 -15.06
N TYR A 45 4.58 -18.17 -15.08
CA TYR A 45 4.12 -19.55 -14.84
C TYR A 45 3.30 -20.15 -15.97
N THR A 46 2.87 -19.37 -16.98
CA THR A 46 2.15 -19.94 -18.12
C THR A 46 3.12 -20.47 -19.16
N ASP A 47 3.16 -21.78 -19.33
CA ASP A 47 3.78 -22.46 -20.46
C ASP A 47 2.83 -23.58 -20.92
N TYR A 48 2.86 -23.92 -22.22
CA TYR A 48 2.07 -25.01 -22.76
C TYR A 48 2.53 -26.38 -22.22
N ASN A 49 3.79 -26.47 -21.77
CA ASN A 49 4.32 -27.66 -21.11
C ASN A 49 4.21 -27.53 -19.58
N ILE A 50 3.36 -28.38 -18.99
CA ILE A 50 3.11 -28.41 -17.53
C ILE A 50 4.39 -28.64 -16.72
N ALA A 51 5.31 -29.49 -17.18
CA ALA A 51 6.56 -29.75 -16.49
C ALA A 51 7.46 -28.51 -16.46
N LYS A 52 7.49 -27.76 -17.58
CA LYS A 52 8.24 -26.50 -17.71
C LYS A 52 7.62 -25.39 -16.87
N ALA A 53 6.28 -25.27 -16.88
CA ALA A 53 5.56 -24.35 -16.00
C ALA A 53 5.87 -24.60 -14.52
N LYS A 54 5.84 -25.87 -14.08
CA LYS A 54 6.20 -26.27 -12.72
C LYS A 54 7.64 -25.91 -12.37
N TRP A 55 8.58 -26.17 -13.29
CA TRP A 55 9.99 -25.88 -13.06
C TRP A 55 10.26 -24.38 -12.94
N ASN A 56 9.67 -23.56 -13.82
CA ASN A 56 9.73 -22.09 -13.74
C ASN A 56 9.16 -21.58 -12.42
N PHE A 57 8.03 -22.15 -11.97
CA PHE A 57 7.44 -21.81 -10.68
C PHE A 57 8.41 -22.09 -9.52
N ILE A 58 8.98 -23.28 -9.47
CA ILE A 58 9.90 -23.67 -8.39
C ILE A 58 11.14 -22.78 -8.38
N ILE A 59 11.77 -22.54 -9.54
CA ILE A 59 12.98 -21.73 -9.62
C ILE A 59 12.70 -20.28 -9.25
N HIS A 60 11.64 -19.69 -9.79
CA HIS A 60 11.33 -18.30 -9.49
C HIS A 60 11.07 -18.09 -8.00
N ASN A 61 10.26 -18.95 -7.37
CA ASN A 61 9.98 -18.84 -5.95
C ASN A 61 11.23 -19.14 -5.10
N SER A 62 12.03 -20.14 -5.47
CA SER A 62 13.28 -20.47 -4.76
C SER A 62 14.24 -19.29 -4.79
N GLU A 63 14.45 -18.67 -5.96
CA GLU A 63 15.29 -17.49 -6.10
C GLU A 63 14.73 -16.29 -5.34
N TYR A 64 13.42 -16.05 -5.41
CA TYR A 64 12.77 -14.99 -4.65
C TYR A 64 13.03 -15.11 -3.15
N PHE A 65 12.76 -16.29 -2.56
CA PHE A 65 13.00 -16.52 -1.13
C PHE A 65 14.48 -16.50 -0.77
N ARG A 66 15.35 -17.00 -1.65
CA ARG A 66 16.80 -16.95 -1.48
C ARG A 66 17.28 -15.49 -1.40
N LEU A 67 16.88 -14.64 -2.35
CA LEU A 67 17.24 -13.22 -2.38
C LEU A 67 16.77 -12.50 -1.10
N TRP A 68 15.52 -12.71 -0.68
CA TRP A 68 14.99 -12.12 0.55
C TRP A 68 15.73 -12.57 1.81
N TYR A 69 15.97 -13.87 1.95
CA TYR A 69 16.67 -14.42 3.10
C TYR A 69 18.04 -13.78 3.27
N PHE A 70 18.81 -13.70 2.18
CA PHE A 70 20.14 -13.13 2.22
C PHE A 70 20.16 -11.60 2.31
N ALA A 71 19.17 -10.91 1.76
CA ALA A 71 19.08 -9.46 1.95
C ALA A 71 18.77 -9.09 3.41
N PHE A 72 18.03 -9.93 4.14
CA PHE A 72 17.78 -9.76 5.57
C PHE A 72 18.81 -10.42 6.49
N ALA A 73 19.72 -11.22 5.94
CA ALA A 73 20.79 -11.88 6.70
C ALA A 73 21.54 -10.93 7.65
N PRO A 74 21.89 -9.68 7.26
CA PRO A 74 22.55 -8.75 8.18
C PRO A 74 21.68 -8.38 9.39
N ILE A 75 20.37 -8.19 9.21
CA ILE A 75 19.43 -7.94 10.32
C ILE A 75 19.39 -9.14 11.26
N PHE A 76 19.24 -10.33 10.68
CA PHE A 76 19.17 -11.57 11.46
C PHE A 76 20.49 -11.89 12.18
N SER A 77 21.61 -11.35 11.70
CA SER A 77 22.91 -11.52 12.35
C SER A 77 23.08 -10.63 13.59
N ILE A 78 22.21 -9.64 13.82
CA ILE A 78 22.30 -8.71 14.96
C ILE A 78 21.39 -9.22 16.08
N PRO A 79 21.93 -9.84 17.15
CA PRO A 79 21.11 -10.50 18.18
C PRO A 79 20.20 -9.51 18.92
N LEU A 80 20.65 -8.26 19.06
CA LEU A 80 19.88 -7.20 19.73
C LEU A 80 18.53 -6.95 19.05
N TYR A 81 18.44 -7.09 17.72
CA TYR A 81 17.16 -6.94 17.01
C TYR A 81 16.21 -8.11 17.24
N GLN A 82 16.75 -9.30 17.53
CA GLN A 82 15.94 -10.49 17.82
C GLN A 82 15.48 -10.52 19.28
N HIS A 83 16.23 -9.90 20.20
CA HIS A 83 15.92 -9.93 21.63
C HIS A 83 14.92 -8.86 22.08
N ASN A 84 14.68 -7.83 21.27
CA ASN A 84 13.71 -6.79 21.61
C ASN A 84 12.29 -7.31 21.36
N LYS A 85 11.49 -7.37 22.43
CA LYS A 85 10.06 -7.61 22.30
C LYS A 85 9.40 -6.41 21.62
N THR A 86 8.34 -6.67 20.87
CA THR A 86 7.60 -5.59 20.19
C THR A 86 7.00 -4.63 21.23
N PHE A 87 6.73 -3.39 20.81
CA PHE A 87 6.09 -2.39 21.67
C PHE A 87 4.75 -2.92 22.19
N GLU A 88 3.97 -3.54 21.30
CA GLU A 88 2.68 -4.16 21.61
C GLU A 88 2.81 -5.23 22.69
N TYR A 89 3.85 -6.07 22.62
CA TYR A 89 4.12 -7.07 23.65
C TYR A 89 4.50 -6.42 24.98
N ILE A 90 5.38 -5.41 24.97
CA ILE A 90 5.86 -4.75 26.20
C ILE A 90 4.71 -4.09 26.97
N TYR A 91 3.75 -3.52 26.25
CA TYR A 91 2.62 -2.78 26.83
C TYR A 91 1.31 -3.55 26.86
N ASP A 92 1.31 -4.87 26.58
CA ASP A 92 0.13 -5.75 26.49
C ASP A 92 -1.01 -5.14 25.64
N ILE A 93 -0.65 -4.53 24.51
CA ILE A 93 -1.61 -3.92 23.60
C ILE A 93 -2.32 -5.03 22.85
N LYS A 94 -3.62 -5.19 23.15
CA LYS A 94 -4.47 -6.17 22.48
C LYS A 94 -5.10 -5.57 21.24
N HIS A 95 -4.90 -6.27 20.13
CA HIS A 95 -5.57 -6.02 18.87
C HIS A 95 -6.94 -6.69 18.90
N ASN A 96 -7.99 -5.89 18.85
CA ASN A 96 -9.39 -6.36 18.83
C ASN A 96 -9.96 -6.40 17.41
N ASP A 97 -9.19 -5.91 16.45
CA ASP A 97 -9.41 -5.93 15.02
C ASP A 97 -9.26 -7.34 14.45
N ASN A 98 -10.17 -7.74 13.57
CA ASN A 98 -10.06 -9.03 12.88
C ASN A 98 -9.04 -8.95 11.74
N TYR A 99 -8.92 -7.78 11.10
CA TYR A 99 -8.00 -7.54 9.99
C TYR A 99 -6.97 -6.48 10.34
N SER A 100 -5.79 -6.60 9.76
CA SER A 100 -4.70 -5.66 9.95
C SER A 100 -5.04 -4.28 9.40
N TYR A 101 -4.53 -3.24 10.05
CA TYR A 101 -4.56 -1.86 9.55
C TYR A 101 -4.10 -1.75 8.07
N PHE A 102 -3.10 -2.53 7.66
CA PHE A 102 -2.61 -2.54 6.28
C PHE A 102 -3.64 -3.11 5.30
N GLU A 103 -4.43 -4.09 5.73
CA GLU A 103 -5.50 -4.66 4.93
C GLU A 103 -6.64 -3.64 4.78
N HIS A 104 -7.02 -2.98 5.87
CA HIS A 104 -8.00 -1.88 5.83
C HIS A 104 -7.56 -0.78 4.86
N GLU A 105 -6.31 -0.29 4.95
CA GLU A 105 -5.78 0.73 4.03
C GLU A 105 -5.72 0.22 2.59
N SER A 106 -5.29 -1.02 2.37
CA SER A 106 -5.20 -1.58 1.02
C SER A 106 -6.57 -1.67 0.35
N ILE A 107 -7.59 -2.15 1.06
CA ILE A 107 -8.97 -2.25 0.54
C ILE A 107 -9.51 -0.85 0.23
N MET A 108 -9.23 0.14 1.07
CA MET A 108 -9.65 1.52 0.83
C MET A 108 -8.95 2.15 -0.37
N ASN A 109 -7.67 1.88 -0.56
CA ASN A 109 -6.92 2.38 -1.71
C ASN A 109 -7.48 1.83 -3.05
N ASP A 110 -7.97 0.59 -3.06
CA ASP A 110 -8.63 0.01 -4.23
C ASP A 110 -9.99 0.65 -4.53
N LEU A 111 -10.72 1.08 -3.49
CA LEU A 111 -12.07 1.63 -3.60
C LEU A 111 -12.15 3.16 -3.54
N LYS A 112 -11.00 3.83 -3.46
CA LYS A 112 -10.91 5.27 -3.17
C LYS A 112 -11.78 6.17 -4.03
N ASP A 113 -11.82 5.91 -5.34
CA ASP A 113 -12.56 6.76 -6.29
C ASP A 113 -14.05 6.46 -6.31
N LYS A 114 -14.47 5.29 -5.82
CA LYS A 114 -15.88 4.93 -5.67
C LYS A 114 -16.46 5.51 -4.38
N ILE A 115 -15.66 5.55 -3.30
CA ILE A 115 -16.08 6.01 -1.97
C ILE A 115 -15.96 7.53 -1.85
N PHE A 116 -14.80 8.12 -2.21
CA PHE A 116 -14.49 9.53 -1.99
C PHE A 116 -14.61 10.33 -3.29
N LYS A 117 -15.76 11.00 -3.46
CA LYS A 117 -16.13 11.67 -4.70
C LYS A 117 -15.93 13.19 -4.71
N LYS A 118 -15.75 13.85 -3.55
CA LYS A 118 -15.63 15.33 -3.53
C LYS A 118 -14.23 15.79 -3.95
N SER A 119 -13.21 15.01 -3.64
CA SER A 119 -11.83 15.22 -4.11
C SER A 119 -11.68 14.87 -5.60
N SER A 120 -10.88 15.67 -6.31
CA SER A 120 -10.64 15.52 -7.75
C SER A 120 -10.01 14.16 -8.06
N THR A 121 -10.53 13.45 -9.06
CA THR A 121 -9.95 12.19 -9.56
C THR A 121 -8.57 12.40 -10.22
N LYS A 122 -8.25 13.64 -10.63
CA LYS A 122 -6.97 13.96 -11.27
C LYS A 122 -5.80 14.04 -10.28
N VAL A 123 -6.09 14.16 -8.99
CA VAL A 123 -5.08 14.32 -7.93
C VAL A 123 -5.09 13.07 -7.05
N ASN A 124 -3.90 12.55 -6.76
CA ASN A 124 -3.77 11.42 -5.84
C ASN A 124 -4.29 11.80 -4.45
N LYS A 125 -5.03 10.87 -3.86
CA LYS A 125 -5.62 10.98 -2.52
C LYS A 125 -4.84 10.08 -1.58
N ILE A 126 -4.56 10.54 -0.37
CA ILE A 126 -3.99 9.74 0.70
C ILE A 126 -5.14 9.29 1.60
N ILE A 127 -5.21 8.00 1.89
CA ILE A 127 -6.24 7.45 2.77
C ILE A 127 -5.60 6.97 4.06
N LYS A 128 -6.25 7.31 5.16
CA LYS A 128 -5.95 6.77 6.49
C LYS A 128 -7.19 6.09 7.03
N THR A 129 -7.02 4.87 7.49
CA THR A 129 -8.08 4.11 8.16
C THR A 129 -7.94 4.25 9.66
N LYS A 130 -9.00 3.94 10.39
CA LYS A 130 -8.99 3.85 11.84
C LYS A 130 -10.00 2.79 12.23
N PHE A 131 -9.55 1.78 12.96
CA PHE A 131 -10.44 0.78 13.52
C PHE A 131 -11.36 1.41 14.58
N ILE A 132 -12.66 1.08 14.52
CA ILE A 132 -13.65 1.52 15.51
C ILE A 132 -14.04 0.35 16.41
N SER A 133 -14.50 -0.75 15.81
CA SER A 133 -15.01 -1.91 16.53
C SER A 133 -15.21 -3.09 15.58
N SER A 134 -15.14 -4.31 16.11
CA SER A 134 -15.57 -5.51 15.39
C SER A 134 -16.98 -5.91 15.81
N LYS A 135 -17.81 -6.26 14.85
CA LYS A 135 -19.21 -6.65 15.09
C LYS A 135 -19.33 -8.15 15.36
N ASP A 136 -18.53 -8.94 14.66
CA ASP A 136 -18.36 -10.38 14.81
C ASP A 136 -16.90 -10.74 14.46
N LYS A 137 -16.58 -12.03 14.35
CA LYS A 137 -15.23 -12.53 14.05
C LYS A 137 -14.75 -12.26 12.62
N TYR A 138 -15.64 -11.80 11.74
CA TYR A 138 -15.35 -11.65 10.31
C TYR A 138 -15.64 -10.24 9.80
N THR A 139 -16.08 -9.34 10.69
CA THR A 139 -16.57 -8.02 10.30
C THR A 139 -15.98 -6.94 11.19
N ASP A 140 -15.22 -6.06 10.56
CA ASP A 140 -14.65 -4.86 11.19
C ASP A 140 -15.41 -3.62 10.72
N ILE A 141 -15.64 -2.71 11.67
CA ILE A 141 -16.14 -1.36 11.41
C ILE A 141 -14.95 -0.41 11.49
N ILE A 142 -14.70 0.29 10.40
CA ILE A 142 -13.61 1.24 10.27
C ILE A 142 -14.12 2.63 9.90
N GLU A 143 -13.33 3.62 10.23
CA GLU A 143 -13.44 4.98 9.73
C GLU A 143 -12.31 5.19 8.71
N ALA A 144 -12.65 5.59 7.49
CA ALA A 144 -11.69 5.91 6.44
C ALA A 144 -11.73 7.41 6.17
N THR A 145 -10.59 8.08 6.30
CA THR A 145 -10.41 9.50 6.00
C THR A 145 -9.55 9.65 4.77
N SER A 146 -10.08 10.31 3.75
CA SER A 146 -9.38 10.69 2.54
C SER A 146 -8.92 12.14 2.63
N TYR A 147 -7.63 12.34 2.40
CA TYR A 147 -6.99 13.64 2.24
C TYR A 147 -6.67 13.82 0.76
N GLY A 148 -7.32 14.79 0.13
CA GLY A 148 -7.14 15.08 -1.28
C GLY A 148 -7.29 16.56 -1.58
N TYR A 149 -7.34 16.89 -2.87
CA TYR A 149 -7.52 18.25 -3.33
C TYR A 149 -8.63 18.33 -4.37
N LYS A 150 -9.37 19.44 -4.35
CA LYS A 150 -10.19 19.90 -5.48
C LYS A 150 -9.29 20.68 -6.41
N LEU A 151 -9.36 20.38 -7.70
CA LEU A 151 -8.66 21.13 -8.74
C LEU A 151 -9.68 22.05 -9.42
N GLU A 152 -9.38 23.34 -9.42
CA GLU A 152 -10.17 24.37 -10.09
C GLU A 152 -9.24 25.18 -10.99
N LYS A 153 -9.59 25.36 -12.26
CA LYS A 153 -8.83 26.24 -13.15
C LYS A 153 -9.07 27.69 -12.73
N ALA A 154 -8.00 28.44 -12.57
CA ALA A 154 -8.03 29.87 -12.28
C ALA A 154 -7.27 30.65 -13.35
N ILE A 155 -7.68 31.90 -13.58
CA ILE A 155 -7.00 32.84 -14.46
C ILE A 155 -6.63 34.04 -13.60
N GLU A 156 -5.36 34.41 -13.62
CA GLU A 156 -4.84 35.61 -12.96
C GLU A 156 -4.33 36.59 -14.02
N TYR A 157 -4.64 37.86 -13.85
CA TYR A 157 -4.18 38.93 -14.75
C TYR A 157 -2.99 39.63 -14.12
N VAL A 158 -1.83 39.57 -14.77
CA VAL A 158 -0.62 40.25 -14.32
C VAL A 158 -0.27 41.35 -15.30
N THR A 159 -0.28 42.60 -14.81
CA THR A 159 0.09 43.76 -15.61
C THR A 159 1.58 43.73 -15.95
N ARG A 160 1.90 43.74 -17.24
CA ARG A 160 3.28 43.80 -17.76
C ARG A 160 3.46 45.01 -18.66
N LYS A 161 4.64 45.63 -18.55
CA LYS A 161 5.06 46.71 -19.45
C LYS A 161 5.60 46.09 -20.74
N ALA A 162 5.03 46.46 -21.88
CA ALA A 162 5.51 46.04 -23.19
C ALA A 162 6.66 46.95 -23.67
N GLY A 163 7.40 46.50 -24.69
CA GLY A 163 8.53 47.24 -25.28
C GLY A 163 8.15 48.60 -25.87
N ASN A 164 6.86 48.83 -26.13
CA ASN A 164 6.30 50.12 -26.57
C ASN A 164 6.04 51.11 -25.40
N GLY A 165 6.40 50.76 -24.16
CA GLY A 165 6.23 51.60 -22.98
C GLY A 165 4.84 51.56 -22.34
N LYS A 166 3.85 50.92 -22.96
CA LYS A 166 2.48 50.75 -22.44
C LYS A 166 2.36 49.51 -21.56
N TYR A 167 1.36 49.50 -20.68
CA TYR A 167 1.03 48.37 -19.83
C TYR A 167 -0.13 47.57 -20.41
N TYR A 168 -0.04 46.25 -20.31
CA TYR A 168 -1.07 45.31 -20.73
C TYR A 168 -1.26 44.26 -19.63
N ASP A 169 -2.50 43.84 -19.43
CA ASP A 169 -2.80 42.72 -18.55
C ASP A 169 -2.62 41.41 -19.33
N VAL A 170 -1.76 40.54 -18.81
CA VAL A 170 -1.49 39.24 -19.39
C VAL A 170 -2.21 38.20 -18.55
N GLU A 171 -3.05 37.40 -19.22
CA GLU A 171 -3.72 36.25 -18.62
C GLU A 171 -2.72 35.12 -18.35
N ILE A 172 -2.74 34.62 -17.12
CA ILE A 172 -1.96 33.47 -16.68
C ILE A 172 -2.95 32.43 -16.14
N GLU A 173 -3.11 31.34 -16.88
CA GLU A 173 -3.87 30.17 -16.42
C GLU A 173 -3.05 29.37 -15.40
N TRP A 174 -3.65 29.02 -14.27
CA TRP A 174 -3.05 28.12 -13.29
C TRP A 174 -4.10 27.25 -12.59
N ASP A 175 -3.65 26.09 -12.10
CA ASP A 175 -4.51 25.15 -11.38
C ASP A 175 -4.51 25.46 -9.88
N LYS A 176 -5.68 25.83 -9.35
CA LYS A 176 -5.88 26.05 -7.92
C LYS A 176 -6.23 24.74 -7.22
N PHE A 177 -5.43 24.38 -6.23
CA PHE A 177 -5.64 23.22 -5.37
C PHE A 177 -6.28 23.64 -4.04
N THR A 178 -7.51 23.20 -3.79
CA THR A 178 -8.19 23.43 -2.51
C THR A 178 -8.23 22.12 -1.72
N PRO A 179 -7.68 22.05 -0.49
CA PRO A 179 -7.66 20.82 0.28
C PRO A 179 -9.08 20.38 0.64
N ILE A 180 -9.34 19.08 0.49
CA ILE A 180 -10.60 18.42 0.86
C ILE A 180 -10.27 17.26 1.79
N VAL A 181 -11.02 17.18 2.88
CA VAL A 181 -11.01 16.05 3.79
C VAL A 181 -12.40 15.43 3.79
N GLU A 182 -12.47 14.13 3.51
CA GLU A 182 -13.70 13.35 3.53
C GLU A 182 -13.52 12.16 4.47
N THR A 183 -14.44 11.99 5.42
CA THR A 183 -14.43 10.86 6.35
C THR A 183 -15.71 10.06 6.18
N VAL A 184 -15.57 8.74 6.06
CA VAL A 184 -16.68 7.80 5.85
C VAL A 184 -16.51 6.61 6.80
N LYS A 185 -17.63 6.11 7.34
CA LYS A 185 -17.66 4.88 8.15
C LYS A 185 -18.10 3.70 7.29
N LEU A 186 -17.39 2.59 7.44
CA LEU A 186 -17.50 1.44 6.56
C LEU A 186 -17.44 0.15 7.39
N GLU A 187 -18.17 -0.86 6.91
CA GLU A 187 -18.17 -2.23 7.41
C GLU A 187 -17.41 -3.09 6.39
N ILE A 188 -16.33 -3.77 6.82
CA ILE A 188 -15.53 -4.68 5.99
C ILE A 188 -15.80 -6.11 6.47
N THR A 189 -16.27 -6.97 5.56
CA THR A 189 -16.54 -8.38 5.83
C THR A 189 -15.86 -9.26 4.78
N GLU A 190 -15.32 -10.40 5.19
CA GLU A 190 -14.81 -11.41 4.25
C GLU A 190 -15.92 -11.96 3.36
N LEU A 191 -15.62 -12.15 2.08
CA LEU A 191 -16.61 -12.49 1.06
C LEU A 191 -17.25 -13.87 1.28
N GLU A 192 -16.50 -14.84 1.81
CA GLU A 192 -17.01 -16.18 2.14
C GLU A 192 -18.07 -16.16 3.25
N HIS A 193 -17.92 -15.22 4.19
CA HIS A 193 -18.80 -15.09 5.36
C HIS A 193 -19.91 -14.05 5.17
N TYR A 194 -19.96 -13.40 4.01
CA TYR A 194 -21.00 -12.43 3.69
C TYR A 194 -22.35 -13.13 3.42
N LYS A 195 -23.24 -13.14 4.42
CA LYS A 195 -24.61 -13.62 4.25
C LYS A 195 -25.41 -12.61 3.41
N LYS A 196 -25.72 -12.99 2.16
CA LYS A 196 -26.58 -12.22 1.26
C LYS A 196 -27.99 -12.17 1.83
N ASN A 197 -28.36 -11.06 2.48
CA ASN A 197 -29.74 -10.81 2.87
C ASN A 197 -30.58 -10.53 1.62
N ASN A 198 -31.54 -11.41 1.31
CA ASN A 198 -32.38 -11.36 0.10
C ASN A 198 -33.36 -10.16 0.01
N ASN A 199 -33.36 -9.24 0.98
CA ASN A 199 -34.25 -8.06 1.02
C ASN A 199 -33.63 -6.77 0.43
N ILE A 200 -32.64 -6.88 -0.46
CA ILE A 200 -31.76 -5.76 -0.85
C ILE A 200 -31.88 -5.48 -2.35
N GLN A 201 -33.03 -5.00 -2.82
CA GLN A 201 -33.12 -4.34 -4.14
C GLN A 201 -32.95 -2.81 -4.00
N THR A 202 -33.10 -2.26 -2.79
CA THR A 202 -32.93 -0.83 -2.47
C THR A 202 -31.59 -0.47 -1.81
N LYS A 203 -30.74 -1.45 -1.46
CA LYS A 203 -29.42 -1.25 -0.78
C LYS A 203 -28.19 -1.56 -1.65
N ILE A 204 -28.38 -1.82 -2.94
CA ILE A 204 -27.31 -2.20 -3.88
C ILE A 204 -26.32 -1.04 -4.14
N SER A 205 -26.69 0.21 -3.86
CA SER A 205 -25.81 1.38 -4.08
C SER A 205 -24.61 1.48 -3.11
N ASN A 206 -24.65 0.81 -1.96
CA ASN A 206 -23.68 1.02 -0.87
C ASN A 206 -22.75 -0.17 -0.62
N ILE A 207 -22.81 -1.21 -1.44
CA ILE A 207 -21.97 -2.41 -1.31
C ILE A 207 -20.94 -2.40 -2.43
N LEU A 208 -19.67 -2.47 -2.04
CA LEU A 208 -18.52 -2.52 -2.93
C LEU A 208 -17.76 -3.82 -2.67
N ILE A 209 -17.17 -4.38 -3.72
CA ILE A 209 -16.32 -5.57 -3.62
C ILE A 209 -14.91 -5.15 -4.00
N ALA A 210 -13.94 -5.50 -3.16
CA ALA A 210 -12.52 -5.32 -3.40
C ALA A 210 -11.77 -6.55 -2.90
N LYS A 211 -10.98 -7.16 -3.78
CA LYS A 211 -10.27 -8.42 -3.50
C LYS A 211 -11.26 -9.48 -2.97
N ASN A 212 -10.99 -10.05 -1.80
CA ASN A 212 -11.81 -11.05 -1.13
C ASN A 212 -12.75 -10.45 -0.06
N PHE A 213 -13.01 -9.13 -0.13
CA PHE A 213 -13.80 -8.42 0.88
C PHE A 213 -15.02 -7.73 0.29
N VAL A 214 -16.09 -7.72 1.09
CA VAL A 214 -17.30 -6.94 0.88
C VAL A 214 -17.25 -5.73 1.80
N VAL A 215 -17.31 -4.55 1.20
CA VAL A 215 -17.28 -3.25 1.90
C VAL A 215 -18.66 -2.62 1.82
N LYS A 216 -19.25 -2.29 2.97
CA LYS A 216 -20.54 -1.64 3.05
C LYS A 216 -20.43 -0.27 3.70
N ILE A 217 -20.92 0.76 3.00
CA ILE A 217 -20.96 2.12 3.51
C ILE A 217 -22.11 2.27 4.50
N LEU A 218 -21.81 2.77 5.70
CA LEU A 218 -22.76 2.96 6.82
C LEU A 218 -23.44 4.33 6.77
#